data_AF-A0A6M0LNZ8-F1
#
_entry.id   AF-A0A6M0LNZ8-F1
#
_cell.length_a   1.000
_cell.length_b   1.000
_cell.length_c   1.000
_cell.angle_alpha   90.00
_cell.angle_beta   90.00
_cell.angle_gamma   90.00
#
_symmetry.space_group_name_H-M   'P 1'
#
loop_
_entity.id
_entity.type
_entity.pdbx_description
1 polymer ?
#
loop_
_entity_poly.entity_id
_entity_poly.type
_entity_poly.pdbx_seq_one_letter_code
_entity_poly.pdbx_strand_id
1 'polypeptide(L)' 'MSHQIHLFLHHKKQADSAFRISTSKPSIEELTAKMSFKKKEFRLINLPFYLINRLEQFTRQL' A
#
# COMPACT_ATOMS: atom_id res chain seq x y z
N MET A 1 15.59 3.19 -17.06
CA MET A 1 14.69 2.08 -16.72
C MET A 1 13.50 2.64 -15.95
N SER A 2 12.32 2.72 -16.55
CA SER A 2 11.09 3.18 -15.87
C SER A 2 10.61 2.09 -14.91
N HIS A 3 10.65 2.38 -13.60
CA HIS A 3 10.03 1.52 -12.59
C HIS A 3 8.51 1.71 -12.68
N GLN A 4 7.80 0.75 -13.30
CA GLN A 4 6.34 0.73 -13.27
C GLN A 4 5.88 0.44 -11.84
N ILE A 5 5.22 1.42 -11.22
CA ILE A 5 4.64 1.29 -9.89
C ILE A 5 3.22 0.73 -10.06
N HIS A 6 2.99 -0.51 -9.63
CA HIS A 6 1.65 -1.07 -9.54
C HIS A 6 1.10 -0.78 -8.14
N LEU A 7 0.13 0.14 -8.06
CA LEU A 7 -0.57 0.48 -6.83
C LEU A 7 -1.84 -0.38 -6.74
N PHE A 8 -1.94 -1.19 -5.69
CA PHE A 8 -3.15 -1.98 -5.41
C PHE A 8 -3.95 -1.29 -4.30
N LEU A 9 -5.12 -0.75 -4.65
CA LEU A 9 -6.05 -0.13 -3.71
C LEU A 9 -7.16 -1.14 -3.38
N HIS A 10 -7.18 -1.64 -2.14
CA HIS A 10 -8.24 -2.56 -1.70
C HIS A 10 -9.56 -1.79 -1.49
N HIS A 11 -10.52 -2.05 -2.38
CA HIS A 11 -11.76 -1.28 -2.50
C HIS A 11 -12.82 -1.74 -1.50
N LYS A 12 -12.80 -1.22 -0.27
CA LYS A 12 -13.96 -1.28 0.65
C LYS A 12 -14.04 -0.05 1.56
N LYS A 13 -14.56 1.07 1.05
CA LYS A 13 -15.08 2.27 1.76
C LYS A 13 -14.23 2.95 2.87
N GLN A 14 -13.19 2.34 3.43
CA GLN A 14 -12.31 2.84 4.49
C GLN A 14 -11.00 2.02 4.49
N ALA A 15 -10.17 2.14 3.46
CA ALA A 15 -8.84 1.53 3.50
C ALA A 15 -7.88 2.45 4.26
N ASP A 16 -7.44 2.03 5.45
CA ASP A 16 -6.42 2.73 6.24
C ASP A 16 -4.99 2.38 5.79
N SER A 17 -4.85 1.50 4.78
CA SER A 17 -3.57 1.04 4.28
C SER A 17 -3.60 0.75 2.78
N ALA A 18 -2.47 0.97 2.11
CA ALA A 18 -2.24 0.72 0.70
C ALA A 18 -0.90 -0.01 0.51
N PHE A 19 -0.80 -0.84 -0.54
CA PHE A 19 0.44 -1.56 -0.86
C PHE A 19 1.04 -1.03 -2.16
N ARG A 20 2.33 -0.69 -2.12
CA ARG A 20 3.14 -0.37 -3.29
C ARG A 20 4.11 -1.50 -3.55
N ILE A 21 3.97 -2.16 -4.69
CA ILE A 21 4.91 -3.20 -5.10
C ILE A 21 6.09 -2.55 -5.81
N SER A 22 7.30 -2.80 -5.33
CA SER A 22 8.52 -2.25 -5.93
C SER A 22 9.71 -3.21 -5.78
N THR A 23 10.85 -2.88 -6.38
CA THR A 23 12.12 -3.58 -6.17
C THR A 23 12.91 -3.00 -4.98
N SER A 24 12.33 -2.04 -4.26
CA SER A 24 12.96 -1.35 -3.15
C SER A 24 12.86 -2.14 -1.84
N LYS A 25 13.63 -1.72 -0.84
CA LYS A 25 13.57 -2.30 0.51
C LYS A 25 12.13 -2.21 1.07
N PRO A 26 11.69 -3.23 1.83
CA PRO A 26 10.40 -3.17 2.50
C PRO A 26 10.38 -2.00 3.48
N SER A 27 9.32 -1.20 3.44
CA SER A 27 9.15 -0.04 4.34
C SER A 27 7.68 0.28 4.55
N ILE A 28 7.39 1.03 5.62
CA ILE A 28 6.06 1.56 5.91
C ILE A 28 6.19 3.08 5.98
N GLU A 29 5.34 3.78 5.24
CA GLU A 29 5.27 5.24 5.21
C GLU A 29 3.88 5.68 5.70
N GLU A 30 3.83 6.61 6.65
CA GLU A 30 2.57 7.24 7.07
C GLU A 30 2.30 8.44 6.17
N LEU A 31 1.19 8.40 5.44
CA LEU A 31 0.82 9.40 4.44
C LEU A 31 -0.57 9.95 4.74
N THR A 32 -0.87 11.12 4.21
CA THR A 32 -2.22 11.70 4.30
C THR A 32 -2.87 11.69 2.93
N ALA A 33 -3.93 10.92 2.76
CA ALA A 33 -4.75 10.92 1.56
C ALA A 33 -5.83 12.00 1.68
N LYS A 34 -6.05 12.75 0.60
CA LYS A 34 -7.21 13.64 0.48
C LYS A 34 -8.32 12.89 -0.24
N MET A 35 -9.33 12.46 0.49
CA MET A 35 -10.49 11.76 -0.07
C MET A 35 -11.74 12.60 0.17
N SER A 36 -12.42 13.01 -0.91
CA SER A 36 -13.66 13.81 -0.86
C SER A 36 -13.60 14.94 0.17
N PHE A 37 -12.59 15.80 0.04
CA PHE A 37 -12.33 16.97 0.90
C PHE A 37 -11.93 16.67 2.36
N LYS A 38 -11.88 15.42 2.80
CA LYS A 38 -11.34 15.02 4.09
C LYS A 38 -9.90 14.55 3.95
N LYS A 39 -9.03 15.02 4.85
CA LYS A 39 -7.69 14.46 5.04
C LYS A 39 -7.83 13.22 5.90
N LYS A 40 -7.30 12.10 5.45
CA LYS A 40 -7.27 10.85 6.21
C LYS A 40 -5.85 10.30 6.22
N GLU A 41 -5.35 9.99 7.39
CA GLU A 41 -4.08 9.29 7.56
C GLU A 41 -4.24 7.86 7.02
N PHE A 42 -3.24 7.41 6.27
CA PHE A 42 -3.18 6.05 5.75
C PHE A 42 -1.73 5.59 5.70
N ARG A 43 -1.54 4.27 5.80
CA ARG A 43 -0.21 3.65 5.75
C ARG A 43 0.07 3.14 4.34
N LEU A 44 1.19 3.55 3.76
CA LEU A 44 1.70 2.97 2.52
C LEU A 44 2.77 1.93 2.86
N ILE A 45 2.49 0.68 2.52
CA ILE A 45 3.39 -0.44 2.73
C ILE A 45 4.12 -0.70 1.42
N ASN A 46 5.41 -0.41 1.38
CA ASN A 46 6.30 -0.80 0.29
C ASN A 46 6.63 -2.27 0.42
N LEU A 47 6.17 -3.07 -0.53
CA LEU A 47 6.41 -4.50 -0.56
C LEU A 47 7.30 -4.87 -1.76
N PRO A 48 8.43 -5.55 -1.52
CA PRO A 48 9.21 -6.16 -2.58
C PRO A 48 8.41 -7.14 -3.43
N PHE A 49 8.64 -7.19 -4.74
CA PHE A 49 7.92 -8.11 -5.66
C PHE A 49 7.97 -9.57 -5.22
N TYR A 50 9.09 -10.05 -4.68
CA TYR A 50 9.23 -11.44 -4.20
C TYR A 50 8.33 -11.79 -3.01
N LEU A 51 7.70 -10.80 -2.36
CA LEU A 51 6.75 -10.99 -1.26
C LEU A 51 5.28 -10.89 -1.71
N ILE A 52 5.00 -10.70 -3.00
CA ILE A 52 3.63 -10.59 -3.52
C ILE A 52 2.76 -11.80 -3.14
N ASN A 53 3.33 -13.01 -3.16
CA ASN A 53 2.65 -14.26 -2.78
C ASN A 53 2.31 -14.34 -1.28
N ARG A 54 2.82 -13.40 -0.46
CA ARG A 54 2.50 -13.28 0.97
C ARG A 54 1.55 -12.12 1.26
N LEU A 55 1.04 -11.40 0.24
CA LEU A 55 0.08 -10.30 0.43
C LEU A 55 -1.13 -10.72 1.27
N GLU A 56 -1.67 -11.92 1.03
CA GLU A 56 -2.77 -12.45 1.83
C GLU A 56 -2.44 -12.60 3.32
N GLN A 57 -1.18 -12.84 3.68
CA GLN A 57 -0.76 -12.90 5.08
C GLN A 57 -0.73 -11.51 5.71
N PHE A 58 -0.31 -10.49 4.95
CA PHE A 58 -0.27 -9.10 5.40
C PHE A 58 -1.68 -8.50 5.53
N THR A 59 -2.61 -8.86 4.65
CA THR A 59 -3.98 -8.31 4.67
C THR A 59 -4.89 -8.99 5.70
N ARG A 60 -4.51 -10.13 6.26
CA ARG A 60 -5.26 -10.82 7.33
C ARG A 60 -4.98 -10.28 8.74
N GLN A 61 -3.92 -9.49 8.90
CA GLN A 61 -3.49 -8.93 10.18
C GLN A 61 -3.83 -7.45 10.36
N LEU A 62 -4.48 -6.85 9.35
CA LEU A 62 -4.98 -5.47 9.34
C LEU A 62 -6.50 -5.49 9.44
#